data_AF-A0A3D0EWE3-F1
#
_entry.id   AF-A0A3D0EWE3-F1
#
_cell.length_a   1.000
_cell.length_b   1.000
_cell.length_c   1.000
_cell.angle_alpha   90.00
_cell.angle_beta   90.00
_cell.angle_gamma   90.00
#
_symmetry.space_group_name_H-M   'P 1'
#
loop_
_entity.id
_entity.type
_entity.pdbx_description
1 polymer ?
#
loop_
_entity_poly.entity_id
_entity_poly.type
_entity_poly.pdbx_seq_one_letter_code
_entity_poly.pdbx_strand_id
1 'polypeptide(L)' 'VIEAHGGLHRFVGWNKPILTDSGGFQVFSLGDLRKISEEGVSFRSPVDGAKCFLTPEESMRIQRSLNSDIVMAFDECT' A
#
# COMPACT_ATOMS: atom_id res chain seq x y z
N VAL A 1 -13.38 -3.33 2.86
CA VAL A 1 -14.34 -2.23 2.64
C VAL A 1 -14.34 -1.75 1.19
N ILE A 2 -13.20 -1.29 0.64
CA ILE A 2 -13.12 -0.75 -0.74
C ILE A 2 -13.51 -1.79 -1.79
N GLU A 3 -12.98 -3.01 -1.70
CA GLU A 3 -13.33 -4.11 -2.61
C GLU A 3 -14.84 -4.40 -2.62
N ALA A 4 -15.50 -4.37 -1.46
CA ALA A 4 -16.94 -4.56 -1.33
C ALA A 4 -17.77 -3.44 -2.00
N HIS A 5 -17.18 -2.27 -2.26
CA HIS A 5 -17.80 -1.19 -3.03
C HIS A 5 -17.49 -1.28 -4.53
N GLY A 6 -16.80 -2.34 -4.98
CA GLY A 6 -16.40 -2.55 -6.37
C GLY A 6 -15.14 -1.77 -6.78
N GLY A 7 -14.23 -1.53 -5.84
CA GLY A 7 -12.94 -0.89 -6.08
C GLY A 7 -12.95 0.63 -5.94
N LEU A 8 -11.77 1.23 -6.09
CA LEU A 8 -11.53 2.63 -5.78
C LEU A 8 -12.32 3.58 -6.69
N HIS A 9 -12.43 3.28 -7.99
CA HIS A 9 -13.24 4.04 -8.94
C HIS A 9 -14.67 4.27 -8.46
N ARG A 10 -15.35 3.19 -8.02
CA ARG A 10 -16.73 3.27 -7.53
C ARG A 10 -16.80 3.95 -6.16
N PHE A 11 -15.83 3.68 -5.30
CA PHE A 11 -15.79 4.24 -3.96
C PHE A 11 -15.63 5.76 -3.95
N VAL A 12 -14.78 6.32 -4.83
CA VAL A 12 -14.54 7.77 -4.91
C VAL A 12 -15.29 8.48 -6.06
N GLY A 13 -16.04 7.74 -6.89
CA GLY A 13 -16.76 8.29 -8.04
C GLY A 13 -15.87 8.76 -9.18
N TRP A 14 -14.64 8.24 -9.30
CA TRP A 14 -13.68 8.62 -10.33
C TRP A 14 -13.63 7.59 -11.46
N ASN A 15 -13.90 8.03 -12.69
CA ASN A 15 -14.05 7.14 -13.86
C ASN A 15 -12.90 7.24 -14.88
N LYS A 16 -11.81 7.92 -14.53
CA LYS A 16 -10.57 7.95 -15.34
C LYS A 16 -9.52 7.05 -14.69
N PRO A 17 -8.39 6.78 -15.38
CA PRO A 17 -7.36 5.92 -14.83
C PRO A 17 -6.83 6.38 -13.46
N ILE A 18 -6.50 5.41 -12.61
CA ILE A 18 -5.88 5.58 -11.30
C ILE A 18 -4.55 4.82 -11.29
N LEU A 19 -3.49 5.50 -10.84
CA LEU A 19 -2.24 4.88 -10.47
C LEU A 19 -2.20 4.74 -8.95
N THR A 20 -1.91 3.53 -8.46
CA THR A 20 -1.63 3.30 -7.04
C THR A 20 -0.13 3.17 -6.81
N ASP A 21 0.38 3.93 -5.85
CA ASP A 21 1.71 3.72 -5.32
C ASP A 21 1.79 2.39 -4.55
N SER A 22 3.00 1.84 -4.45
CA SER A 22 3.29 0.58 -3.76
C SER A 22 3.25 0.71 -2.24
N GLY A 23 3.40 1.93 -1.73
CA GLY A 23 3.52 2.26 -0.30
C GLY A 23 4.94 2.19 0.24
N GLY A 24 5.93 1.77 -0.57
CA GLY A 24 7.33 1.63 -0.16
C GLY A 24 7.92 2.94 0.37
N PHE A 25 7.72 4.04 -0.36
CA PHE A 25 8.17 5.36 0.06
C PHE A 25 7.49 5.87 1.34
N GLN A 26 6.19 5.62 1.51
CA GLN A 26 5.47 6.04 2.71
C GLN A 26 6.01 5.32 3.94
N VAL A 27 6.27 4.01 3.83
CA VAL A 27 6.91 3.25 4.91
C VAL A 27 8.33 3.76 5.15
N PHE A 28 9.09 4.11 4.11
CA PHE A 28 10.41 4.75 4.23
C PHE A 28 10.36 6.11 4.97
N SER A 29 9.31 6.91 4.78
CA SER A 29 9.20 8.21 5.46
C SER A 29 8.99 8.11 6.98
N LEU A 30 8.68 6.92 7.51
CA LEU A 30 8.42 6.69 8.94
C LEU A 30 9.69 6.61 9.82
N GLY A 31 10.89 6.80 9.24
CA GLY A 31 12.15 6.80 10.00
C GLY A 31 12.37 5.53 10.82
N ASP A 32 12.73 5.70 12.09
CA ASP A 32 13.03 4.63 13.06
C ASP A 32 11.81 3.75 13.42
N LEU A 33 10.60 4.12 13.00
CA LEU A 33 9.38 3.36 13.28
C LEU A 33 9.20 2.14 12.36
N ARG A 34 10.17 1.86 11.49
CA ARG A 34 10.17 0.71 10.58
C ARG A 34 11.37 -0.21 10.81
N LYS A 35 11.22 -1.47 10.42
CA LYS A 35 12.29 -2.46 10.32
C LYS A 35 12.18 -3.13 8.95
N ILE A 36 13.25 -3.04 8.18
CA ILE A 36 13.35 -3.60 6.83
C ILE A 36 14.02 -4.96 6.91
N SER A 37 13.53 -5.91 6.11
CA SER A 37 14.11 -7.23 5.89
C SER A 37 13.89 -7.61 4.42
N GLU A 38 14.58 -8.66 3.96
CA GLU A 38 14.38 -9.19 2.60
C GLU A 38 12.93 -9.59 2.32
N GLU A 39 12.21 -10.07 3.33
CA GLU A 39 10.80 -10.49 3.21
C GLU A 39 9.84 -9.30 3.07
N GLY A 40 10.21 -8.13 3.57
CA GLY A 40 9.36 -6.94 3.59
C GLY A 40 9.65 -6.01 4.76
N VAL A 41 8.71 -5.11 5.03
CA VAL A 41 8.88 -4.04 6.01
C VAL A 41 7.84 -4.11 7.13
N SER A 42 8.33 -4.23 8.37
CA SER A 42 7.52 -4.06 9.57
C SER A 42 7.49 -2.60 9.98
N PHE A 43 6.32 -2.05 10.30
CA PHE A 43 6.19 -0.67 10.76
C PHE A 43 5.05 -0.53 11.77
N ARG A 44 4.96 0.65 12.41
CA ARG A 44 3.80 1.00 13.22
C ARG A 44 2.87 1.91 12.44
N SER A 45 1.58 1.58 12.47
CA SER A 45 0.51 2.42 11.93
C SER A 45 0.58 3.82 12.56
N PRO A 46 0.61 4.91 11.76
CA PRO A 46 0.58 6.27 12.28
C PRO A 46 -0.79 6.66 12.84
N VAL A 47 -1.83 5.85 12.61
CA VAL A 47 -3.20 6.11 13.05
C VAL A 47 -3.40 5.67 14.51
N ASP A 48 -2.87 4.52 14.88
CA ASP A 48 -3.16 3.85 16.16
C ASP A 48 -1.97 3.10 16.78
N GLY A 49 -0.79 3.11 16.13
CA GLY A 49 0.42 2.44 16.62
C GLY A 49 0.43 0.92 16.45
N ALA A 50 -0.58 0.35 15.78
CA ALA A 50 -0.65 -1.08 15.49
C ALA A 50 0.57 -1.55 14.71
N LYS A 51 1.03 -2.77 14.97
CA LYS A 51 2.13 -3.37 14.21
C LYS A 51 1.58 -3.83 12.85
N CYS A 52 2.21 -3.37 11.78
CA CYS A 52 1.89 -3.72 10.41
C CYS A 52 3.10 -4.37 9.75
N PHE A 53 2.85 -5.25 8.79
CA PHE A 53 3.87 -5.86 7.97
C PHE A 53 3.44 -5.78 6.50
N LEU A 54 4.30 -5.25 5.65
CA LEU A 54 4.05 -5.08 4.22
C LEU A 54 5.13 -5.79 3.43
N THR A 55 4.72 -6.78 2.65
CA THR A 55 5.57 -7.52 1.70
C THR A 55 5.23 -7.09 0.27
N PRO A 56 6.07 -7.42 -0.72
CA PRO A 56 5.73 -7.23 -2.13
C PRO A 56 4.38 -7.86 -2.51
N GLU A 57 4.11 -9.08 -2.06
CA GLU A 57 2.88 -9.82 -2.34
C GLU A 57 1.66 -9.12 -1.72
N GLU A 58 1.79 -8.64 -0.49
CA GLU A 58 0.71 -7.93 0.19
C GLU A 58 0.44 -6.57 -0.46
N SER A 59 1.47 -5.84 -0.91
CA SER A 59 1.31 -4.61 -1.68
C SER A 59 0.52 -4.87 -2.98
N MET A 60 0.90 -5.91 -3.74
CA MET A 60 0.19 -6.29 -4.96
C MET A 60 -1.24 -6.73 -4.69
N ARG A 61 -1.48 -7.47 -3.60
CA ARG A 61 -2.82 -7.90 -3.18
C ARG A 61 -3.70 -6.70 -2.84
N ILE A 62 -3.19 -5.73 -2.08
CA ILE A 62 -3.91 -4.51 -1.71
C ILE A 62 -4.25 -3.70 -2.98
N GLN A 63 -3.28 -3.42 -3.84
CA GLN A 63 -3.51 -2.67 -5.07
C GLN A 63 -4.53 -3.36 -5.99
N ARG A 64 -4.51 -4.70 -6.06
CA ARG A 64 -5.52 -5.48 -6.78
C ARG A 64 -6.92 -5.33 -6.18
N SER A 65 -7.06 -5.39 -4.85
CA SER A 65 -8.35 -5.13 -4.17
C SER A 65 -8.83 -3.68 -4.32
N LEU A 66 -7.91 -2.73 -4.53
CA LEU A 66 -8.24 -1.34 -4.88
C LEU A 66 -8.71 -1.20 -6.33
N ASN A 67 -8.33 -2.13 -7.22
CA ASN A 67 -8.70 -2.14 -8.65
C ASN A 67 -8.25 -0.85 -9.37
N SER A 68 -6.95 -0.54 -9.31
CA SER A 68 -6.31 0.52 -10.08
C SER A 68 -5.89 0.05 -11.48
N ASP A 69 -5.75 0.99 -12.41
CA ASP A 69 -5.35 0.72 -13.79
C ASP A 69 -3.84 0.52 -13.94
N ILE A 70 -3.05 1.23 -13.11
CA ILE A 70 -1.60 1.13 -13.07
C ILE A 70 -1.18 0.84 -11.64
N VAL A 71 -0.49 -0.29 -11.46
CA VAL A 71 0.06 -0.74 -10.17
C VAL A 71 1.56 -0.57 -10.17
N MET A 72 2.09 -0.04 -9.06
CA MET A 72 3.52 0.10 -8.86
C MET A 72 4.06 -1.13 -8.11
N ALA A 73 5.19 -1.66 -8.57
CA ALA A 73 5.90 -2.71 -7.86
C ALA A 73 6.37 -2.19 -6.50
N PHE A 74 6.37 -3.05 -5.48
CA PHE A 74 6.92 -2.70 -4.18
C PHE A 74 8.43 -2.52 -4.26
N ASP A 75 8.89 -1.39 -3.77
CA ASP A 75 10.27 -0.94 -3.83
C ASP A 75 10.76 -0.48 -2.45
N GLU A 76 12.07 -0.62 -2.25
CA GLU A 76 12.77 -0.03 -1.12
C GLU A 76 13.48 1.24 -1.61
N CYS A 77 12.97 2.41 -1.22
CA CYS A 77 13.70 3.65 -1.40
C CYS A 77 14.88 3.68 -0.42
N THR A 78 16.12 3.69 -0.93
CA THR A 78 17.36 3.89 -0.13
C THR A 78 17.75 5.35 -0.04
#